data_AF-A0A7C4V8D0-F1
#
_entry.id   AF-A0A7C4V8D0-F1
#
_cell.length_a   1.000
_cell.length_b   1.000
_cell.length_c   1.000
_cell.angle_alpha   90.00
_cell.angle_beta   90.00
_cell.angle_gamma   90.00
#
_symmetry.space_group_name_H-M   'P 1'
#
loop_
_entity.id
_entity.type
_entity.pdbx_description
1 polymer ?
#
loop_
_entity_poly.entity_id
_entity_poly.type
_entity_poly.pdbx_seq_one_letter_code
_entity_poly.pdbx_strand_id
1 'polypeptide(L)'
;MLRRSLAAAFIISALLAAPAGAQDPNASQAQDLSNCAGAVAAVGDLDVLTYPNGASGEWAEVLGRILERLNREPGVEGMTGRYAASAARSFWAEQPRAEREAAANACRDRFGDA
;
A
#
# COMPACT_ATOMS: atom_id res chain seq x y z
N MET A 1 14.46 -38.68 57.61
CA MET A 1 15.87 -38.38 57.29
C MET A 1 15.97 -37.93 55.84
N LEU A 2 16.72 -36.84 55.66
CA LEU A 2 17.15 -36.12 54.45
C LEU A 2 17.24 -36.92 53.12
N ARG A 3 16.73 -36.36 52.01
CA ARG A 3 17.57 -35.68 51.01
C ARG A 3 16.78 -35.02 49.87
N ARG A 4 17.08 -33.72 49.72
CA ARG A 4 16.75 -32.83 48.61
C ARG A 4 17.39 -33.33 47.32
N SER A 5 16.66 -33.21 46.21
CA SER A 5 17.26 -33.01 44.88
C SER A 5 16.44 -31.98 44.12
N LEU A 6 16.93 -30.74 44.14
CA LEU A 6 16.62 -29.69 43.17
C LEU A 6 17.29 -30.08 41.84
N ALA A 7 16.51 -30.17 40.77
CA ALA A 7 16.94 -30.02 39.39
C ALA A 7 15.68 -30.03 38.51
N ALA A 8 15.48 -29.25 37.47
CA ALA A 8 16.10 -28.04 36.95
C ALA A 8 15.07 -27.61 35.88
N ALA A 9 14.62 -26.36 35.94
CA ALA A 9 13.76 -25.80 34.90
C ALA A 9 14.55 -25.76 33.59
N PHE A 10 14.07 -26.49 32.57
CA PHE A 10 14.45 -26.23 31.19
C PHE A 10 13.23 -25.73 30.43
N ILE A 11 13.11 -24.40 30.47
CA ILE A 11 12.31 -23.61 29.54
C ILE A 11 13.01 -23.74 28.19
N ILE A 12 12.47 -24.56 27.29
CA ILE A 12 12.83 -24.50 25.87
C ILE A 12 11.88 -23.50 25.24
N SER A 13 12.22 -22.22 25.36
CA SER A 13 11.70 -21.17 24.49
C SER A 13 12.20 -21.46 23.09
N ALA A 14 11.48 -22.31 22.35
CA ALA A 14 11.65 -22.40 20.92
C ALA A 14 11.44 -20.99 20.35
N LEU A 15 12.50 -20.51 19.70
CA LEU A 15 12.56 -19.18 19.11
C LEU A 15 11.36 -18.99 18.19
N LEU A 16 10.41 -18.17 18.63
CA LEU A 16 9.62 -17.32 17.74
C LEU A 16 10.58 -16.29 17.15
N ALA A 17 11.51 -16.75 16.29
CA ALA A 17 12.13 -15.89 15.31
C ALA A 17 11.06 -15.59 14.26
N ALA A 18 10.10 -14.74 14.63
CA ALA A 18 9.37 -13.98 13.64
C ALA A 18 10.42 -13.26 12.79
N PRO A 19 10.32 -13.26 11.46
CA PRO A 19 11.26 -12.51 10.63
C PRO A 19 11.08 -11.03 10.93
N ALA A 20 11.86 -10.50 11.87
CA ALA A 20 11.90 -9.08 12.24
C ALA A 20 12.60 -8.22 11.15
N GLY A 21 12.50 -8.64 9.89
CA GLY A 21 13.11 -8.00 8.72
C GLY A 21 12.25 -8.10 7.45
N ALA A 22 10.94 -8.36 7.57
CA ALA A 22 10.02 -8.35 6.43
C ALA A 22 9.18 -7.07 6.32
N GLN A 23 9.23 -6.20 7.33
CA GLN A 23 8.53 -4.92 7.32
C GLN A 23 9.54 -3.81 7.06
N ASP A 24 9.91 -3.66 5.78
CA ASP A 24 10.51 -2.40 5.34
C ASP A 24 9.45 -1.30 5.54
N PRO A 25 9.74 -0.24 6.32
CA PRO A 25 8.82 0.88 6.46
C PRO A 25 8.41 1.47 5.09
N ASN A 26 9.30 1.40 4.09
CA ASN A 26 9.04 1.83 2.72
C ASN A 26 8.06 0.89 1.99
N ALA A 27 7.98 -0.40 2.36
CA ALA A 27 6.96 -1.29 1.82
C ALA A 27 5.55 -0.82 2.19
N SER A 28 5.38 -0.23 3.38
CA SER A 28 4.12 0.40 3.78
C SER A 28 3.80 1.61 2.92
N GLN A 29 4.80 2.41 2.52
CA GLN A 29 4.60 3.59 1.70
C GLN A 29 4.30 3.25 0.24
N ALA A 30 5.06 2.31 -0.35
CA ALA A 30 4.79 1.78 -1.69
C ALA A 30 3.38 1.18 -1.80
N GLN A 31 2.95 0.43 -0.77
CA GLN A 31 1.62 -0.13 -0.70
C GLN A 31 0.54 0.96 -0.57
N ASP A 32 0.77 1.97 0.28
CA ASP A 32 -0.15 3.09 0.43
C ASP A 32 -0.31 3.88 -0.87
N LEU A 33 0.81 4.23 -1.53
CA LEU A 33 0.80 4.98 -2.79
C LEU A 33 0.12 4.20 -3.92
N SER A 34 0.43 2.91 -4.07
CA SER A 34 -0.19 2.07 -5.10
C SER A 34 -1.68 1.85 -4.83
N ASN A 35 -2.07 1.59 -3.57
CA ASN A 35 -3.47 1.51 -3.19
C ASN A 35 -4.22 2.82 -3.45
N CYS A 36 -3.62 3.95 -3.11
CA CYS A 36 -4.22 5.27 -3.33
C CYS A 36 -4.34 5.64 -4.81
N ALA A 37 -3.33 5.34 -5.62
CA ALA A 37 -3.41 5.51 -7.07
C ALA A 37 -4.55 4.66 -7.65
N GLY A 38 -4.73 3.43 -7.16
CA GLY A 38 -5.84 2.58 -7.55
C GLY A 38 -7.21 3.14 -7.19
N ALA A 39 -7.39 3.61 -5.94
CA ALA A 39 -8.64 4.20 -5.48
C ALA A 39 -9.04 5.44 -6.29
N VAL A 40 -8.09 6.36 -6.50
CA VAL A 40 -8.30 7.59 -7.30
C VAL A 40 -8.62 7.26 -8.76
N ALA A 41 -7.86 6.33 -9.35
CA ALA A 41 -8.10 5.89 -10.72
C ALA A 41 -9.49 5.24 -10.90
N ALA A 42 -9.96 4.49 -9.90
CA ALA A 42 -11.28 3.88 -9.95
C ALA A 42 -12.42 4.91 -9.81
N VAL A 43 -12.24 6.01 -9.07
CA VAL A 43 -13.24 7.10 -9.01
C VAL A 43 -13.25 7.92 -10.29
N GLY A 44 -12.07 8.27 -10.81
CA GLY A 44 -11.92 9.10 -12.00
C GLY A 44 -12.12 8.36 -13.33
N ASP A 45 -12.38 7.05 -13.29
CA ASP A 45 -12.36 6.14 -14.44
C ASP A 45 -11.08 6.31 -15.30
N LEU A 46 -9.93 6.39 -14.63
CA LEU A 46 -8.63 6.59 -15.25
C LEU A 46 -7.88 5.27 -15.33
N ASP A 47 -7.04 5.12 -16.34
CA ASP A 47 -6.13 3.97 -16.46
C ASP A 47 -4.72 4.37 -16.00
N VAL A 48 -4.25 3.70 -14.94
CA VAL A 48 -2.92 3.93 -14.35
C VAL A 48 -1.78 3.53 -15.30
N LEU A 49 -2.00 2.55 -16.17
CA LEU A 49 -0.96 2.04 -17.07
C LEU A 49 -0.72 2.97 -18.25
N THR A 50 -1.77 3.66 -18.72
CA THR A 50 -1.70 4.56 -19.87
C THR A 50 -1.72 6.05 -19.51
N TYR A 51 -1.92 6.41 -18.23
CA TYR A 51 -1.83 7.79 -17.73
C TYR A 51 -0.50 8.46 -18.13
N PRO A 52 -0.52 9.70 -18.69
CA PRO A 52 -1.65 10.66 -18.68
C PRO A 52 -2.55 10.63 -19.94
N ASN A 53 -2.42 9.64 -20.83
CA ASN A 53 -3.14 9.66 -22.10
C ASN A 53 -4.66 9.64 -21.89
N GLY A 54 -5.35 10.68 -22.40
CA GLY A 54 -6.81 10.81 -22.27
C GLY A 54 -7.32 11.16 -20.87
N ALA A 55 -6.43 11.42 -19.90
CA ALA A 55 -6.83 11.79 -18.54
C ALA A 55 -7.39 13.22 -18.52
N SER A 56 -8.55 13.39 -17.88
CA SER A 56 -9.20 14.70 -17.70
C SER A 56 -10.02 14.73 -16.40
N GLY A 57 -10.39 15.94 -15.97
CA GLY A 57 -11.14 16.15 -14.73
C GLY A 57 -10.24 16.22 -13.48
N GLU A 58 -10.86 16.52 -12.34
CA GLU A 58 -10.17 16.77 -11.06
C GLU A 58 -9.27 15.60 -10.63
N TRP A 59 -9.76 14.37 -10.78
CA TRP A 59 -9.05 13.17 -10.35
C TRP A 59 -7.80 12.87 -11.20
N ALA A 60 -7.71 13.41 -12.42
CA ALA A 60 -6.53 13.24 -13.26
C ALA A 60 -5.31 13.89 -12.62
N GLU A 61 -5.45 15.12 -12.11
CA GLU A 61 -4.33 15.82 -11.47
C GLU A 61 -3.90 15.15 -10.16
N VAL A 62 -4.88 14.70 -9.36
CA VAL A 62 -4.63 13.96 -8.12
C VAL A 62 -3.87 12.67 -8.43
N LEU A 63 -4.32 11.90 -9.42
CA LEU A 63 -3.64 10.67 -9.85
C LEU A 63 -2.21 10.97 -10.32
N GLY A 64 -2.02 12.03 -11.10
CA GLY A 64 -0.70 12.44 -11.57
C GLY A 64 0.30 12.66 -10.44
N ARG A 65 -0.12 13.36 -9.37
CA ARG A 65 0.74 13.62 -8.20
C ARG A 65 1.07 12.36 -7.42
N ILE A 66 0.10 11.46 -7.24
CA ILE A 66 0.33 10.17 -6.55
C ILE A 66 1.28 9.30 -7.39
N LEU A 67 1.09 9.23 -8.71
CA LEU A 67 1.97 8.46 -9.59
C LEU A 67 3.38 9.03 -9.67
N GLU A 68 3.55 10.35 -9.60
CA GLU A 68 4.87 10.95 -9.50
C GLU A 68 5.62 10.49 -8.25
N ARG A 69 4.95 10.45 -7.10
CA ARG A 69 5.53 9.95 -5.84
C ARG A 69 5.84 8.47 -5.93
N LEU A 70 4.89 7.67 -6.42
CA LEU A 70 5.05 6.23 -6.60
C LEU A 70 6.23 5.90 -7.53
N ASN A 71 6.47 6.67 -8.58
CA ASN A 71 7.59 6.46 -9.48
C ASN A 71 8.97 6.72 -8.84
N ARG A 72 9.01 7.43 -7.71
CA ARG A 72 10.23 7.73 -6.95
C ARG A 72 10.41 6.81 -5.74
N GLU A 73 9.45 5.93 -5.48
CA GLU A 73 9.43 5.07 -4.30
C GLU A 73 10.33 3.83 -4.51
N PRO A 74 11.32 3.58 -3.63
CA PRO A 74 12.23 2.46 -3.74
C PRO A 74 11.52 1.10 -3.86
N GLY A 75 11.88 0.32 -4.87
CA GLY A 75 11.36 -1.04 -5.09
C GLY A 75 10.04 -1.14 -5.85
N VAL A 76 9.40 -0.01 -6.18
CA VAL A 76 8.18 0.04 -7.01
C VAL A 76 8.25 1.13 -8.08
N GLU A 77 9.45 1.54 -8.47
CA GLU A 77 9.67 2.62 -9.43
C GLU A 77 9.06 2.29 -10.80
N GLY A 78 8.57 3.32 -11.48
CA GLY A 78 8.05 3.22 -12.84
C GLY A 78 6.90 2.22 -12.98
N MET A 79 7.07 1.22 -13.87
CA MET A 79 5.99 0.30 -14.22
C MET A 79 5.61 -0.66 -13.09
N THR A 80 6.54 -1.01 -12.19
CA THR A 80 6.26 -1.92 -11.08
C THR A 80 5.15 -1.37 -10.18
N GLY A 81 5.27 -0.12 -9.74
CA GLY A 81 4.24 0.57 -8.95
C GLY A 81 2.96 0.77 -9.74
N ARG A 82 3.04 1.04 -11.05
CA ARG A 82 1.85 1.17 -11.91
C ARG A 82 1.06 -0.12 -12.03
N TYR A 83 1.71 -1.28 -12.10
CA TYR A 83 1.01 -2.56 -12.06
C TYR A 83 0.33 -2.81 -10.71
N ALA A 84 1.00 -2.51 -9.60
CA ALA A 84 0.40 -2.61 -8.27
C ALA A 84 -0.83 -1.68 -8.13
N ALA A 85 -0.73 -0.45 -8.62
CA ALA A 85 -1.82 0.50 -8.63
C ALA A 85 -2.97 0.10 -9.58
N SER A 86 -2.67 -0.51 -10.72
CA SER A 86 -3.68 -1.07 -11.63
C SER A 86 -4.45 -2.22 -10.98
N ALA A 87 -3.76 -3.11 -10.24
CA ALA A 87 -4.42 -4.15 -9.47
C ALA A 87 -5.34 -3.57 -8.39
N ALA A 88 -4.86 -2.56 -7.66
CA ALA A 88 -5.67 -1.84 -6.67
C ALA A 88 -6.88 -1.14 -7.31
N ARG A 89 -6.75 -0.56 -8.50
CA ARG A 89 -7.88 0.03 -9.25
C ARG A 89 -8.99 -0.99 -9.47
N SER A 90 -8.65 -2.20 -9.92
CA SER A 90 -9.64 -3.26 -10.13
C SER A 90 -10.36 -3.63 -8.83
N PHE A 91 -9.62 -3.78 -7.72
CA PHE A 91 -10.21 -3.99 -6.40
C PHE A 91 -11.19 -2.87 -6.00
N TRP A 92 -10.80 -1.61 -6.19
CA TRP A 92 -11.63 -0.45 -5.83
C TRP A 92 -12.85 -0.28 -6.73
N ALA A 93 -12.76 -0.68 -8.01
CA ALA A 93 -13.88 -0.66 -8.94
C ALA A 93 -15.02 -1.60 -8.49
N GLU A 94 -14.68 -2.70 -7.80
CA GLU A 94 -15.64 -3.66 -7.24
C GLU A 94 -16.28 -3.18 -5.92
N GLN A 95 -15.70 -2.19 -5.25
CA GLN A 95 -16.23 -1.68 -3.99
C GLN A 95 -17.50 -0.83 -4.18
N PRO A 96 -18.35 -0.73 -3.13
CA PRO A 96 -19.44 0.23 -3.11
C PRO A 96 -18.94 1.65 -3.40
N ARG A 97 -19.73 2.40 -4.18
CA ARG A 97 -19.36 3.76 -4.62
C ARG A 97 -18.92 4.66 -3.46
N ALA A 98 -19.68 4.65 -2.37
CA ALA A 98 -19.40 5.48 -1.20
C ALA A 98 -18.04 5.16 -0.55
N GLU A 99 -17.67 3.87 -0.46
CA GLU A 99 -16.40 3.45 0.11
C GLU A 99 -15.23 3.81 -0.79
N ARG A 100 -15.38 3.60 -2.11
CA ARG A 100 -14.38 4.00 -3.11
C ARG A 100 -14.15 5.52 -3.10
N GLU A 101 -15.22 6.32 -3.07
CA GLU A 101 -15.11 7.79 -2.99
C GLU A 101 -14.47 8.24 -1.68
N ALA A 102 -14.82 7.62 -0.55
CA ALA A 102 -14.21 7.91 0.74
C ALA A 102 -12.69 7.62 0.73
N ALA A 103 -12.29 6.47 0.19
CA ALA A 103 -10.88 6.11 0.05
C ALA A 103 -10.11 7.08 -0.87
N ALA A 104 -10.69 7.42 -2.03
CA ALA A 104 -10.07 8.36 -2.96
C ALA A 104 -9.92 9.76 -2.34
N ASN A 105 -10.91 10.24 -1.60
CA ASN A 105 -10.83 11.51 -0.87
C ASN A 105 -9.72 11.47 0.20
N ALA A 106 -9.65 10.42 1.02
CA ALA A 106 -8.57 10.27 2.00
C ALA A 106 -7.19 10.22 1.33
N CYS A 107 -7.08 9.62 0.15
CA CYS A 107 -5.86 9.60 -0.64
C CYS A 107 -5.50 10.96 -1.23
N ARG A 108 -6.50 11.75 -1.67
CA ARG A 108 -6.31 13.14 -2.10
C ARG A 108 -5.73 13.98 -0.95
N ASP A 109 -6.30 13.87 0.24
CA ASP A 109 -5.84 14.66 1.39
C ASP A 109 -4.42 14.26 1.84
N ARG A 110 -4.05 12.97 1.70
CA ARG A 110 -2.72 12.49 2.11
C ARG A 110 -1.64 12.71 1.05
N PHE A 111 -1.98 12.48 -0.22
CA PHE A 111 -1.01 12.36 -1.30
C PHE A 111 -1.28 13.24 -2.51
N GLY A 112 -2.47 13.85 -2.55
CA GLY A 112 -2.95 14.71 -3.62
C GLY A 112 -2.72 16.20 -3.40
N ASP A 113 -2.19 16.65 -2.26
CA ASP A 113 -1.83 18.06 -2.05
C ASP A 113 -0.35 18.32 -2.38
N ALA A 114 -0.04 19.54 -2.87
CA ALA A 114 1.28 19.96 -3.32
C ALA A 114 2.20 20.39 -2.17
#